data_AF-A0A5R9L4V6-F1
#
_entry.id   AF-A0A5R9L4V6-F1
#
_cell.length_a   1.000
_cell.length_b   1.000
_cell.length_c   1.000
_cell.angle_alpha   90.00
_cell.angle_beta   90.00
_cell.angle_gamma   90.00
#
_symmetry.space_group_name_H-M   'P 1'
#
loop_
_entity.id
_entity.type
_entity.pdbx_description
1 polymer ?
#
loop_
_entity_poly.entity_id
_entity_poly.type
_entity_poly.pdbx_seq_one_letter_code
_entity_poly.pdbx_strand_id
1 'polypeptide(L)'
;MKVFLVSSILQLFTLLAFAQVPQQFSFQGVARDASGKIVVNKTVSVRASIIKNTILGPTVYRETHKPTTTSTGIFNLVIGGGSQELGTLNDVDWKTGPFFLKIEVDLNGGDNYIDMGSSQFLSVPYAISSNESVNAEKAEEAVHAEVADKLRDDYPIVQSSILAEEDAPPLPNLGLGSHFVWYPGKASIRAGGINGGEWNSDKIGWASAAFGAATIASGKYSTALGEMTEASGDASLAVGYKSKSQAIASIALGTNVKTTANSAIAIGISSAASGEGSIALGYQSFPKGIKSIAIGNSVSVKTPNAIVMGIFNDDNDNPNDPEQLQRLFQIGNGKNSSEQSNALTVLKNGNIGIGKNALFPQYILDIDGRPRLRHNGATAGLFFNTSQQNADAFFGMKTDQQVGIYLADAWRFWIDDAGNANISGNAYNKSDRRLKRDFTSLSNSLSTLTSLNGYHYYWKSASSDQGLQTGLIAQEVEELFPELVTTDKEGFKAVNYIGLIPHLIEAVKELKSENDYLKKSASRLSELEASVADLLKIAKAAQSIEQQTK
;
A
#
# COMPACT_ATOMS: atom_id res chain seq x y z
N MET A 1 51.13 34.43 -39.67
CA MET A 1 52.43 34.06 -39.07
C MET A 1 52.99 35.05 -38.05
N LYS A 2 52.62 36.35 -38.09
CA LYS A 2 53.13 37.35 -37.12
C LYS A 2 52.46 37.32 -35.73
N VAL A 3 51.21 36.86 -35.61
CA VAL A 3 50.48 36.79 -34.31
C VAL A 3 50.89 35.56 -33.47
N PHE A 4 51.25 34.44 -34.11
CA PHE A 4 51.77 33.26 -33.44
C PHE A 4 53.18 33.48 -32.85
N LEU A 5 54.04 34.25 -33.53
CA LEU A 5 55.38 34.55 -33.04
C LEU A 5 55.34 35.45 -31.79
N VAL A 6 54.39 36.38 -31.70
CA VAL A 6 54.24 37.28 -30.55
C VAL A 6 53.65 36.53 -29.34
N SER A 7 52.74 35.58 -29.55
CA SER A 7 52.21 34.72 -28.46
C SER A 7 53.28 33.79 -27.89
N SER A 8 54.13 33.19 -28.75
CA SER A 8 55.23 32.33 -28.29
C SER A 8 56.36 33.10 -27.60
N ILE A 9 56.63 34.34 -27.99
CA ILE A 9 57.63 35.20 -27.32
C ILE A 9 57.11 35.69 -25.96
N LEU A 10 55.79 35.90 -25.80
CA LEU A 10 55.20 36.30 -24.52
C LEU A 10 55.07 35.11 -23.52
N GLN A 11 54.88 33.89 -24.01
CA GLN A 11 54.92 32.66 -23.19
C GLN A 11 56.33 32.22 -22.80
N LEU A 12 57.37 32.66 -23.53
CA LEU A 12 58.77 32.41 -23.18
C LEU A 12 59.32 33.37 -22.10
N PHE A 13 58.62 34.47 -21.80
CA PHE A 13 59.05 35.47 -20.81
C PHE A 13 58.40 35.31 -19.41
N THR A 14 57.51 34.34 -19.22
CA THR A 14 56.82 34.08 -17.92
C THR A 14 57.37 32.87 -17.17
N LEU A 15 58.48 32.29 -17.60
CA LEU A 15 59.21 31.26 -16.86
C LEU A 15 60.55 31.85 -16.42
N LEU A 16 60.87 31.71 -15.13
CA LEU A 16 62.01 32.27 -14.39
C LEU A 16 61.74 33.61 -13.68
N ALA A 17 60.66 33.66 -12.90
CA ALA A 17 60.65 34.44 -11.67
C ALA A 17 60.51 33.47 -10.48
N PHE A 18 61.57 32.71 -10.21
CA PHE A 18 61.74 32.16 -8.87
C PHE A 18 62.17 33.31 -7.97
N ALA A 19 61.20 33.96 -7.32
CA ALA A 19 61.50 34.67 -6.10
C ALA A 19 61.82 33.61 -5.03
N GLN A 20 63.02 33.03 -5.07
CA GLN A 20 63.56 32.38 -3.89
C GLN A 20 63.78 33.49 -2.86
N VAL A 21 63.22 33.32 -1.66
CA VAL A 21 63.61 34.14 -0.52
C VAL A 21 65.13 33.98 -0.41
N PRO A 22 65.93 35.05 -0.52
CA PRO A 22 67.37 34.93 -0.37
C PRO A 22 67.64 34.27 0.99
N GLN A 23 68.33 33.12 0.99
CA GLN A 23 68.77 32.48 2.23
C GLN A 23 69.90 33.33 2.82
N GLN A 24 69.50 34.42 3.45
CA GLN A 24 70.39 35.40 4.03
C GLN A 24 69.76 35.91 5.32
N PHE A 25 70.60 36.24 6.30
CA PHE A 25 70.13 36.87 7.52
C PHE A 25 71.07 37.99 7.95
N SER A 26 70.50 39.04 8.52
CA SER A 26 71.26 40.21 8.94
C SER A 26 72.03 39.93 10.23
N PHE A 27 73.26 40.42 10.31
CA PHE A 27 74.06 40.45 11.51
C PHE A 27 74.60 41.87 11.74
N GLN A 28 74.61 42.32 12.98
CA GLN A 28 75.19 43.61 13.36
C GLN A 28 76.21 43.38 14.48
N GLY A 29 77.40 43.93 14.32
CA GLY A 29 78.48 43.84 15.30
C GLY A 29 79.13 45.19 15.55
N VAL A 30 79.92 45.29 16.62
CA VAL A 30 80.74 46.47 16.93
C VAL A 30 82.21 46.04 16.89
N ALA A 31 83.01 46.69 16.04
CA ALA A 31 84.44 46.41 15.94
C ALA A 31 85.20 47.13 17.06
N ARG A 32 86.02 46.38 17.81
CA ARG A 32 86.89 46.88 18.87
C ARG A 32 88.31 46.39 18.64
N ASP A 33 89.30 47.23 18.98
CA ASP A 33 90.70 46.84 18.99
C ASP A 33 91.07 46.01 20.23
N ALA A 34 92.31 45.51 20.26
CA ALA A 34 92.82 44.69 21.37
C ALA A 34 92.83 45.41 22.74
N SER A 35 92.65 46.74 22.76
CA SER A 35 92.50 47.55 23.97
C SER A 35 91.03 47.80 24.35
N GLY A 36 90.08 47.29 23.58
CA GLY A 36 88.63 47.45 23.76
C GLY A 36 88.06 48.75 23.18
N LYS A 37 88.88 49.56 22.50
CA LYS A 37 88.47 50.84 21.90
C LYS A 37 87.78 50.59 20.56
N ILE A 38 86.72 51.34 20.28
CA ILE A 38 85.94 51.21 19.05
C ILE A 38 86.74 51.60 17.80
N VAL A 39 86.59 50.83 16.73
CA VAL A 39 87.20 51.10 15.43
C VAL A 39 86.19 51.82 14.55
N VAL A 40 86.38 53.12 14.34
CA VAL A 40 85.41 54.01 13.68
C VAL A 40 85.79 54.33 12.23
N ASN A 41 84.80 54.42 11.33
CA ASN A 41 84.95 54.85 9.94
C ASN A 41 86.07 54.14 9.16
N LYS A 42 86.28 52.85 9.44
CA LYS A 42 87.37 52.06 8.86
C LYS A 42 86.82 50.80 8.22
N THR A 43 87.35 50.44 7.05
CA THR A 43 87.07 49.14 6.44
C THR A 43 87.77 48.05 7.22
N VAL A 44 86.99 47.11 7.73
CA VAL A 44 87.44 45.91 8.45
C VAL A 44 87.10 44.69 7.59
N SER A 45 87.83 43.59 7.75
CA SER A 45 87.46 42.30 7.15
C SER A 45 86.79 41.46 8.23
N VAL A 46 85.59 40.94 7.96
CA VAL A 46 84.83 40.11 8.90
C VAL A 46 84.56 38.76 8.26
N ARG A 47 85.01 37.70 8.93
CA ARG A 47 84.77 36.32 8.53
C ARG A 47 83.69 35.71 9.40
N ALA A 48 82.61 35.25 8.79
CA ALA A 48 81.50 34.58 9.45
C ALA A 48 81.57 33.09 9.17
N SER A 49 81.51 32.26 10.21
CA SER A 49 81.51 30.80 10.13
C SER A 49 80.31 30.22 10.87
N ILE A 50 79.68 29.18 10.31
CA ILE A 50 78.67 28.38 11.01
C ILE A 50 79.30 27.07 11.45
N ILE A 51 79.20 26.77 12.74
CA ILE A 51 79.75 25.58 13.38
C ILE A 51 78.60 24.70 13.85
N LYS A 52 78.69 23.39 13.60
CA LYS A 52 77.64 22.41 13.93
C LYS A 52 77.95 21.65 15.23
N ASN A 53 76.90 21.30 15.98
CA ASN A 53 76.86 20.47 17.20
C ASN A 53 77.49 21.08 18.46
N THR A 54 78.70 21.61 18.41
CA THR A 54 79.39 22.24 19.55
C THR A 54 80.20 23.45 19.07
N ILE A 55 80.61 24.34 19.98
CA ILE A 55 81.44 25.52 19.64
C ILE A 55 82.81 25.16 19.03
N LEU A 56 83.28 23.91 19.23
CA LEU A 56 84.51 23.36 18.65
C LEU A 56 84.23 22.34 17.54
N GLY A 57 82.98 22.26 17.07
CA GLY A 57 82.56 21.33 16.03
C GLY A 57 83.11 21.70 14.63
N PRO A 58 82.74 20.93 13.60
CA PRO A 58 83.14 21.25 12.23
C PRO A 58 82.48 22.54 11.74
N THR A 59 83.25 23.39 11.05
CA THR A 59 82.69 24.51 10.28
C THR A 59 81.99 23.96 9.05
N VAL A 60 80.69 24.22 8.92
CA VAL A 60 79.85 23.76 7.80
C VAL A 60 79.62 24.85 6.76
N TYR A 61 79.84 26.12 7.12
CA TYR A 61 79.74 27.28 6.24
C TYR A 61 80.74 28.36 6.64
N ARG A 62 81.34 29.05 5.66
CA ARG A 62 82.24 30.18 5.89
C ARG A 62 82.20 31.18 4.74
N GLU A 63 82.19 32.45 5.07
CA GLU A 63 82.28 33.57 4.13
C GLU A 63 83.00 34.77 4.75
N THR A 64 83.48 35.66 3.89
CA THR A 64 84.17 36.89 4.28
C THR A 64 83.50 38.12 3.70
N HIS A 65 83.46 39.19 4.50
CA HIS A 65 82.89 40.50 4.18
C HIS A 65 83.89 41.60 4.46
N LYS A 66 83.80 42.72 3.74
CA LYS A 66 84.63 43.91 3.99
C LYS A 66 83.80 45.15 4.32
N PRO A 67 83.04 45.17 5.44
CA PRO A 67 82.22 46.33 5.79
C PRO A 67 83.08 47.50 6.27
N THR A 68 82.53 48.71 6.12
CA THR A 68 83.07 49.92 6.76
C THR A 68 82.30 50.20 8.05
N THR A 69 83.01 50.38 9.16
CA THR A 69 82.39 50.68 10.45
C THR A 69 81.85 52.11 10.51
N THR A 70 80.80 52.35 11.29
CA THR A 70 80.24 53.69 11.51
C THR A 70 81.08 54.53 12.48
N SER A 71 80.68 55.78 12.71
CA SER A 71 81.25 56.67 13.74
C SER A 71 81.12 56.13 15.18
N THR A 72 80.29 55.11 15.38
CA THR A 72 80.11 54.39 16.66
C THR A 72 80.75 52.99 16.65
N GLY A 73 81.46 52.62 15.58
CA GLY A 73 82.14 51.33 15.43
C GLY A 73 81.23 50.17 15.00
N ILE A 74 79.98 50.44 14.64
CA ILE A 74 79.01 49.42 14.20
C ILE A 74 79.30 49.03 12.75
N PHE A 75 79.20 47.74 12.43
CA PHE A 75 79.15 47.24 11.06
C PHE A 75 77.93 46.33 10.89
N ASN A 76 77.35 46.35 9.68
CA ASN A 76 76.23 45.48 9.31
C ASN A 76 76.71 44.48 8.25
N LEU A 77 76.29 43.24 8.40
CA LEU A 77 76.55 42.15 7.47
C LEU A 77 75.22 41.52 7.06
N VAL A 78 75.20 40.97 5.86
CA VAL A 78 74.13 40.08 5.41
C VAL A 78 74.77 38.72 5.20
N ILE A 79 74.60 37.83 6.18
CA ILE A 79 75.24 36.53 6.15
C ILE A 79 74.57 35.67 5.08
N GLY A 80 75.35 35.08 4.18
CA GLY A 80 74.86 34.45 2.94
C GLY A 80 75.00 35.36 1.70
N GLY A 81 75.56 36.56 1.85
CA GLY A 81 75.83 37.52 0.77
C GLY A 81 77.31 37.91 0.62
N GLY A 82 78.22 37.27 1.35
CA GLY A 82 79.66 37.57 1.34
C GLY A 82 80.44 36.78 0.29
N SER A 83 81.76 36.98 0.27
CA SER A 83 82.67 36.15 -0.53
C SER A 83 82.84 34.80 0.16
N GLN A 84 82.26 33.76 -0.43
CA GLN A 84 82.24 32.40 0.14
C GLN A 84 83.64 31.76 0.18
N GLU A 85 83.98 31.14 1.31
CA GLU A 85 85.25 30.43 1.53
C GLU A 85 85.07 28.91 1.71
N LEU A 86 83.95 28.47 2.31
CA LEU A 86 83.69 27.05 2.58
C LEU A 86 82.19 26.76 2.65
N GLY A 87 81.71 25.80 1.85
CA GLY A 87 80.31 25.32 1.86
C GLY A 87 79.30 26.39 1.41
N THR A 88 78.14 25.99 0.89
CA THR A 88 77.05 26.96 0.61
C THR A 88 76.05 26.96 1.75
N LEU A 89 75.39 28.09 2.01
CA LEU A 89 74.38 28.16 3.07
C LEU A 89 73.19 27.22 2.79
N ASN A 90 72.91 26.94 1.51
CA ASN A 90 71.89 26.00 1.06
C ASN A 90 72.18 24.54 1.47
N ASP A 91 73.46 24.18 1.62
CA ASP A 91 73.89 22.81 1.94
C ASP A 91 73.97 22.56 3.45
N VAL A 92 73.75 23.60 4.28
CA VAL A 92 73.73 23.44 5.73
C VAL A 92 72.45 22.70 6.14
N ASP A 93 72.60 21.47 6.64
CA ASP A 93 71.47 20.69 7.18
C ASP A 93 71.01 21.25 8.53
N TRP A 94 70.15 22.26 8.50
CA TRP A 94 69.58 22.94 9.68
C TRP A 94 68.67 22.06 10.56
N LYS A 95 68.33 20.83 10.14
CA LYS A 95 67.38 19.96 10.86
C LYS A 95 68.00 19.26 12.07
N THR A 96 69.33 19.09 12.09
CA THR A 96 70.00 18.21 13.06
C THR A 96 71.05 18.95 13.88
N GLY A 97 70.75 19.18 15.16
CA GLY A 97 71.70 19.70 16.16
C GLY A 97 71.79 21.23 16.26
N PRO A 98 72.40 21.75 17.34
CA PRO A 98 72.58 23.18 17.50
C PRO A 98 73.66 23.72 16.55
N PHE A 99 73.45 24.95 16.08
CA PHE A 99 74.39 25.69 15.24
C PHE A 99 74.95 26.89 16.00
N PHE A 100 76.19 27.26 15.70
CA PHE A 100 76.86 28.42 16.30
C PHE A 100 77.39 29.33 15.20
N LEU A 101 77.11 30.63 15.32
CA LEU A 101 77.73 31.66 14.50
C LEU A 101 79.03 32.11 15.17
N LYS A 102 80.15 31.87 14.50
CA LYS A 102 81.47 32.36 14.89
C LYS A 102 81.83 33.58 14.03
N ILE A 103 82.30 34.65 14.67
CA ILE A 103 82.72 35.88 14.01
C ILE A 103 84.21 36.11 14.27
N GLU A 104 84.96 36.37 13.21
CA GLU A 104 86.37 36.72 13.30
C GLU A 104 86.62 38.01 12.51
N VAL A 105 87.49 38.89 13.00
CA VAL A 105 87.68 40.23 12.41
C VAL A 105 89.16 40.55 12.23
N ASP A 106 89.52 41.09 11.06
CA ASP A 106 90.78 41.80 10.82
C ASP A 106 90.48 43.31 10.73
N LEU A 107 90.99 44.05 11.72
CA LEU A 107 90.77 45.49 11.87
C LEU A 107 91.48 46.35 10.81
N ASN A 108 92.34 45.76 9.98
CA ASN A 108 93.04 46.40 8.87
C ASN A 108 92.49 45.98 7.50
N GLY A 109 91.46 45.14 7.44
CA GLY A 109 90.83 44.73 6.18
C GLY A 109 91.61 43.67 5.39
N GLY A 110 92.62 43.04 6.02
CA GLY A 110 93.40 41.92 5.50
C GLY A 110 92.84 40.56 5.91
N ASP A 111 93.72 39.56 6.02
CA ASP A 111 93.37 38.17 6.30
C ASP A 111 93.88 37.64 7.66
N ASN A 112 94.34 38.53 8.55
CA ASN A 112 94.80 38.20 9.90
C ASN A 112 93.66 38.34 10.91
N TYR A 113 92.75 37.36 10.89
CA TYR A 113 91.53 37.40 11.68
C TYR A 113 91.77 37.09 13.17
N ILE A 114 91.11 37.86 14.04
CA ILE A 114 91.02 37.63 15.48
C ILE A 114 89.62 37.08 15.79
N ASP A 115 89.54 36.03 16.60
CA ASP A 115 88.27 35.44 17.04
C ASP A 115 87.53 36.37 18.01
N MET A 116 86.31 36.77 17.64
CA MET A 116 85.45 37.66 18.43
C MET A 116 84.43 36.88 19.27
N GLY A 117 84.49 35.55 19.25
CA GLY A 117 83.59 34.65 19.96
C GLY A 117 82.57 33.99 19.05
N SER A 118 81.83 33.02 19.62
CA SER A 118 80.75 32.32 18.93
C SER A 118 79.46 32.37 19.74
N SER A 119 78.34 32.55 19.06
CA SER A 119 76.99 32.58 19.65
C SER A 119 76.13 31.47 19.05
N GLN A 120 75.37 30.76 19.89
CA GLN A 120 74.43 29.74 19.41
C GLN A 120 73.24 30.38 18.69
N PHE A 121 72.81 29.79 17.57
CA PHE A 121 71.51 30.10 16.98
C PHE A 121 70.40 29.59 17.90
N LEU A 122 69.49 30.49 18.25
CA LEU A 122 68.25 30.15 18.95
C LEU A 122 67.10 30.21 17.94
N SER A 123 66.11 29.33 18.13
CA SER A 123 64.93 29.28 17.26
C SER A 123 64.14 30.60 17.36
N VAL A 124 63.81 31.19 16.22
CA VAL A 124 62.86 32.32 16.15
C VAL A 124 61.44 31.82 16.43
N PRO A 125 60.56 32.62 17.07
CA PRO A 125 59.19 32.21 17.41
C PRO A 125 58.39 31.63 16.23
N TYR A 126 58.59 32.14 15.01
CA TYR A 126 57.95 31.62 13.79
C TYR A 126 58.43 30.21 13.39
N ALA A 127 59.69 29.85 13.70
CA ALA A 127 60.21 28.51 13.48
C ALA A 127 59.74 27.51 14.55
N ILE A 128 59.36 27.99 15.74
CA ILE A 128 58.78 27.16 16.81
C ILE A 128 57.35 26.74 16.43
N SER A 129 56.55 27.62 15.80
CA SER A 129 55.21 27.27 15.30
C SER A 129 55.21 26.26 14.14
N SER A 130 56.32 26.11 13.41
CA SER A 130 56.47 25.05 12.39
C SER A 130 56.96 23.71 12.97
N ASN A 131 57.46 23.70 14.21
CA ASN A 131 58.07 22.51 14.83
C ASN A 131 57.07 21.62 15.59
N GLU A 132 55.78 21.98 15.64
CA GLU A 132 54.71 21.07 16.09
C GLU A 132 54.49 19.87 15.14
N SER A 133 55.21 19.82 14.00
CA SER A 133 55.10 18.76 12.99
C SER A 133 56.20 17.68 13.04
N VAL A 134 57.17 17.74 13.98
CA VAL A 134 58.37 16.86 13.93
C VAL A 134 58.49 15.84 15.09
N ASN A 135 57.58 15.82 16.06
CA ASN A 135 57.51 14.70 17.03
C ASN A 135 56.74 13.51 16.44
N ALA A 136 57.34 12.87 15.43
CA ALA A 136 56.82 11.73 14.69
C ALA A 136 56.97 10.38 15.44
N GLU A 137 56.80 10.35 16.77
CA GLU A 137 56.65 9.11 17.56
C GLU A 137 55.25 8.93 18.17
N LYS A 138 54.29 9.81 17.81
CA LYS A 138 52.85 9.62 18.09
C LYS A 138 52.01 9.69 16.80
N ALA A 139 52.46 9.02 15.75
CA ALA A 139 51.81 8.98 14.45
C ALA A 139 50.55 8.07 14.39
N GLU A 140 49.75 8.01 15.45
CA GLU A 140 48.36 7.51 15.37
C GLU A 140 47.32 8.64 15.44
N GLU A 141 47.69 9.86 15.82
CA GLU A 141 46.75 11.00 15.97
C GLU A 141 46.79 12.01 14.82
N ALA A 142 47.69 11.87 13.83
CA ALA A 142 47.87 12.81 12.72
C ALA A 142 47.08 12.47 11.45
N VAL A 143 46.19 11.48 11.47
CA VAL A 143 45.40 11.08 10.28
C VAL A 143 44.43 12.19 9.84
N HIS A 144 44.08 13.14 10.71
CA HIS A 144 43.13 14.20 10.36
C HIS A 144 43.71 15.31 9.47
N ALA A 145 45.02 15.58 9.50
CA ALA A 145 45.60 16.66 8.68
C ALA A 145 45.80 16.23 7.21
N GLU A 146 46.22 15.00 6.95
CA GLU A 146 46.43 14.50 5.57
C GLU A 146 45.10 14.27 4.81
N VAL A 147 44.02 13.98 5.52
CA VAL A 147 42.67 13.83 4.93
C VAL A 147 42.05 15.20 4.63
N ALA A 148 42.36 16.23 5.41
CA ALA A 148 41.87 17.60 5.17
C ALA A 148 42.45 18.22 3.89
N ASP A 149 43.70 17.94 3.54
CA ASP A 149 44.29 18.39 2.27
C ASP A 149 43.69 17.68 1.05
N LYS A 150 43.25 16.42 1.18
CA LYS A 150 42.58 15.67 0.09
C LYS A 150 41.18 16.22 -0.26
N LEU A 151 40.56 17.02 0.61
CA LEU A 151 39.28 17.70 0.33
C LEU A 151 39.45 19.00 -0.47
N ARG A 152 40.67 19.55 -0.59
CA ARG A 152 40.93 20.85 -1.22
C ARG A 152 41.09 20.82 -2.74
N ASP A 153 41.47 19.69 -3.32
CA ASP A 153 41.94 19.61 -4.71
C ASP A 153 40.96 18.94 -5.70
N ASP A 154 39.64 18.93 -5.40
CA ASP A 154 38.59 18.28 -6.23
C ASP A 154 38.84 16.78 -6.54
N TYR A 155 39.81 16.15 -5.86
CA TYR A 155 40.05 14.71 -5.97
C TYR A 155 39.03 13.93 -5.14
N PRO A 156 38.39 12.88 -5.71
CA PRO A 156 37.49 12.05 -4.93
C PRO A 156 38.27 11.34 -3.82
N ILE A 157 37.77 11.39 -2.59
CA ILE A 157 38.27 10.56 -1.49
C ILE A 157 37.83 9.11 -1.78
N VAL A 158 38.74 8.34 -2.38
CA VAL A 158 38.53 6.92 -2.64
C VAL A 158 39.19 6.11 -1.52
N GLN A 159 38.38 5.59 -0.59
CA GLN A 159 38.85 4.61 0.38
C GLN A 159 38.61 3.19 -0.15
N SER A 160 39.69 2.46 -0.42
CA SER A 160 39.66 1.07 -0.87
C SER A 160 40.12 0.12 0.23
N SER A 161 39.56 -1.08 0.27
CA SER A 161 40.12 -2.22 1.00
C SER A 161 40.46 -3.34 0.03
N ILE A 162 41.59 -4.00 0.28
CA ILE A 162 42.03 -5.20 -0.44
C ILE A 162 41.69 -6.50 0.30
N LEU A 163 41.15 -6.40 1.53
CA LEU A 163 40.84 -7.54 2.37
C LEU A 163 39.51 -8.18 1.95
N ALA A 164 39.48 -9.51 1.92
CA ALA A 164 38.24 -10.28 1.83
C ALA A 164 37.42 -10.09 3.11
N GLU A 165 36.10 -10.35 3.06
CA GLU A 165 35.19 -10.16 4.20
C GLU A 165 35.67 -10.87 5.48
N GLU A 166 36.29 -12.05 5.31
CA GLU A 166 36.80 -12.88 6.40
C GLU A 166 38.09 -12.36 7.05
N ASP A 167 38.86 -11.54 6.34
CA ASP A 167 40.15 -11.01 6.80
C ASP A 167 40.04 -9.60 7.40
N ALA A 168 38.85 -9.00 7.35
CA ALA A 168 38.62 -7.65 7.85
C ALA A 168 38.64 -7.61 9.39
N PRO A 169 39.43 -6.71 10.02
CA PRO A 169 39.45 -6.58 11.47
C PRO A 169 38.08 -6.15 11.99
N PRO A 170 37.60 -6.71 13.11
CA PRO A 170 36.28 -6.39 13.62
C PRO A 170 36.17 -4.90 13.96
N LEU A 171 35.03 -4.30 13.64
CA LEU A 171 34.66 -2.98 14.14
C LEU A 171 34.62 -3.03 15.69
N PRO A 172 35.35 -2.13 16.38
CA PRO A 172 35.25 -2.02 17.83
C PRO A 172 33.84 -1.62 18.25
N ASN A 173 33.46 -1.98 19.48
CA ASN A 173 32.16 -1.61 20.01
C ASN A 173 32.06 -0.09 20.17
N LEU A 174 31.24 0.54 19.33
CA LEU A 174 30.97 1.96 19.41
C LEU A 174 29.88 2.23 20.45
N GLY A 175 30.20 3.06 21.44
CA GLY A 175 29.29 3.49 22.50
C GLY A 175 28.30 4.57 22.04
N LEU A 176 27.54 5.10 23.01
CA LEU A 176 26.51 6.13 22.76
C LEU A 176 27.04 7.34 21.97
N GLY A 177 26.18 7.95 21.15
CA GLY A 177 26.50 9.19 20.42
C GLY A 177 26.29 9.08 18.91
N SER A 178 26.65 10.15 18.19
CA SER A 178 26.57 10.20 16.72
C SER A 178 27.84 9.69 16.09
N HIS A 179 27.71 8.80 15.10
CA HIS A 179 28.83 8.16 14.41
C HIS A 179 28.63 8.20 12.91
N PHE A 180 29.73 8.31 12.16
CA PHE A 180 29.80 8.00 10.75
C PHE A 180 30.81 6.87 10.58
N VAL A 181 30.39 5.76 9.97
CA VAL A 181 31.20 4.55 9.82
C VAL A 181 31.18 4.13 8.36
N TRP A 182 32.32 4.27 7.70
CA TRP A 182 32.64 3.49 6.51
C TRP A 182 33.41 2.26 6.97
N TYR A 183 32.90 1.06 6.69
CA TYR A 183 33.59 -0.19 7.01
C TYR A 183 33.98 -0.92 5.71
N PRO A 184 35.20 -0.65 5.20
CA PRO A 184 35.67 -1.17 3.92
C PRO A 184 35.59 -2.70 3.78
N GLY A 185 35.92 -3.44 4.85
CA GLY A 185 35.94 -4.91 4.84
C GLY A 185 34.56 -5.55 4.62
N LYS A 186 33.49 -4.82 4.92
CA LYS A 186 32.12 -5.22 4.62
C LYS A 186 31.49 -4.41 3.48
N ALA A 187 32.23 -3.53 2.81
CA ALA A 187 31.70 -2.60 1.80
C ALA A 187 30.42 -1.87 2.28
N SER A 188 30.37 -1.52 3.57
CA SER A 188 29.15 -1.05 4.24
C SER A 188 29.30 0.37 4.77
N ILE A 189 28.21 1.13 4.75
CA ILE A 189 28.17 2.50 5.27
C ILE A 189 27.09 2.65 6.34
N ARG A 190 27.42 3.39 7.41
CA ARG A 190 26.46 3.79 8.42
C ARG A 190 26.65 5.24 8.86
N ALA A 191 25.54 5.93 9.14
CA ALA A 191 25.59 7.23 9.80
C ALA A 191 24.38 7.44 10.72
N GLY A 192 24.61 8.01 11.91
CA GLY A 192 23.54 8.38 12.84
C GLY A 192 23.85 8.07 14.29
N GLY A 193 22.82 8.01 15.12
CA GLY A 193 22.94 8.01 16.58
C GLY A 193 22.79 6.63 17.22
N ILE A 194 23.67 6.29 18.16
CA ILE A 194 23.50 5.16 19.08
C ILE A 194 22.84 5.69 20.35
N ASN A 195 21.54 5.44 20.51
CA ASN A 195 20.75 5.86 21.68
C ASN A 195 20.49 4.70 22.68
N GLY A 196 21.02 3.50 22.38
CA GLY A 196 20.94 2.29 23.20
C GLY A 196 21.56 1.10 22.46
N GLY A 197 22.33 0.27 23.16
CA GLY A 197 23.15 -0.79 22.56
C GLY A 197 24.48 -0.28 22.00
N GLU A 198 25.09 -1.06 21.11
CA GLU A 198 26.39 -0.77 20.48
C GLU A 198 26.35 -1.08 18.97
N TRP A 199 27.15 -0.34 18.19
CA TRP A 199 27.48 -0.78 16.83
C TRP A 199 28.75 -1.61 16.89
N ASN A 200 28.65 -2.86 16.46
CA ASN A 200 29.74 -3.82 16.37
C ASN A 200 29.63 -4.59 15.04
N SER A 201 30.62 -5.43 14.76
CA SER A 201 30.68 -6.19 13.51
C SER A 201 29.44 -7.05 13.25
N ASP A 202 28.79 -7.58 14.28
CA ASP A 202 27.63 -8.47 14.17
C ASP A 202 26.36 -7.71 13.74
N LYS A 203 26.34 -6.38 13.90
CA LYS A 203 25.22 -5.55 13.47
C LYS A 203 25.36 -5.07 12.02
N ILE A 204 26.44 -5.41 11.32
CA ILE A 204 26.73 -4.91 9.97
C ILE A 204 26.84 -6.08 9.00
N GLY A 205 25.98 -6.11 7.99
CA GLY A 205 26.06 -7.08 6.89
C GLY A 205 27.01 -6.63 5.78
N TRP A 206 27.47 -7.56 4.96
CA TRP A 206 28.26 -7.23 3.77
C TRP A 206 27.42 -6.49 2.73
N ALA A 207 27.97 -5.43 2.14
CA ALA A 207 27.33 -4.48 1.24
C ALA A 207 26.03 -3.86 1.82
N SER A 208 25.97 -3.63 3.14
CA SER A 208 24.79 -3.04 3.78
C SER A 208 24.89 -1.52 3.97
N ALA A 209 23.72 -0.88 4.14
CA ALA A 209 23.61 0.54 4.41
C ALA A 209 22.68 0.82 5.61
N ALA A 210 23.08 1.68 6.55
CA ALA A 210 22.18 2.12 7.61
C ALA A 210 22.27 3.61 7.94
N PHE A 211 21.13 4.30 8.02
CA PHE A 211 21.09 5.73 8.32
C PHE A 211 20.03 6.06 9.37
N GLY A 212 20.42 6.75 10.43
CA GLY A 212 19.53 7.22 11.50
C GLY A 212 19.87 6.67 12.89
N ALA A 213 18.90 6.68 13.80
CA ALA A 213 19.14 6.37 15.21
C ALA A 213 18.86 4.89 15.53
N ALA A 214 19.77 4.22 16.23
CA ALA A 214 19.62 2.82 16.67
C ALA A 214 19.25 1.85 15.53
N THR A 215 19.79 2.07 14.32
CA THR A 215 19.55 1.23 13.15
C THR A 215 20.41 -0.04 13.15
N ILE A 216 19.86 -1.15 12.65
CA ILE A 216 20.55 -2.43 12.44
C ILE A 216 20.37 -2.87 10.99
N ALA A 217 21.42 -2.90 10.18
CA ALA A 217 21.47 -3.51 8.85
C ALA A 217 22.50 -4.66 8.86
N SER A 218 22.11 -5.80 9.43
CA SER A 218 23.00 -6.95 9.66
C SER A 218 22.92 -8.02 8.58
N GLY A 219 21.85 -8.04 7.78
CA GLY A 219 21.76 -8.95 6.64
C GLY A 219 22.67 -8.52 5.49
N LYS A 220 23.13 -9.47 4.67
CA LYS A 220 23.90 -9.17 3.46
C LYS A 220 23.06 -8.32 2.50
N TYR A 221 23.60 -7.28 1.88
CA TYR A 221 22.87 -6.35 1.00
C TYR A 221 21.68 -5.61 1.65
N SER A 222 21.59 -5.60 2.98
CA SER A 222 20.44 -5.01 3.67
C SER A 222 20.51 -3.49 3.75
N THR A 223 19.35 -2.84 3.89
CA THR A 223 19.25 -1.39 4.07
C THR A 223 18.31 -1.04 5.24
N ALA A 224 18.78 -0.25 6.20
CA ALA A 224 17.98 0.19 7.35
C ALA A 224 17.98 1.73 7.50
N LEU A 225 16.83 2.39 7.38
CA LEU A 225 16.72 3.86 7.40
C LEU A 225 15.70 4.35 8.43
N GLY A 226 16.09 5.25 9.33
CA GLY A 226 15.20 5.90 10.30
C GLY A 226 15.58 5.63 11.75
N GLU A 227 14.61 5.41 12.63
CA GLU A 227 14.86 5.21 14.06
C GLU A 227 14.41 3.82 14.51
N MET A 228 15.29 3.11 15.23
CA MET A 228 15.07 1.75 15.73
C MET A 228 14.68 0.74 14.63
N THR A 229 15.15 0.95 13.41
CA THR A 229 14.88 0.04 12.28
C THR A 229 15.88 -1.11 12.21
N GLU A 230 15.42 -2.30 11.85
CA GLU A 230 16.23 -3.53 11.80
C GLU A 230 16.02 -4.26 10.47
N ALA A 231 16.99 -4.24 9.57
CA ALA A 231 17.08 -5.07 8.36
C ALA A 231 18.08 -6.22 8.61
N SER A 232 17.58 -7.31 9.20
CA SER A 232 18.40 -8.46 9.61
C SER A 232 18.37 -9.63 8.62
N GLY A 233 17.41 -9.65 7.68
CA GLY A 233 17.42 -10.61 6.58
C GLY A 233 18.33 -10.19 5.42
N ASP A 234 18.86 -11.15 4.67
CA ASP A 234 19.63 -10.86 3.46
C ASP A 234 18.76 -10.17 2.40
N ALA A 235 19.31 -9.18 1.71
CA ALA A 235 18.64 -8.30 0.76
C ALA A 235 17.36 -7.64 1.30
N SER A 236 17.26 -7.46 2.63
CA SER A 236 16.09 -6.88 3.27
C SER A 236 16.13 -5.34 3.36
N LEU A 237 14.95 -4.71 3.41
CA LEU A 237 14.80 -3.26 3.51
C LEU A 237 13.92 -2.89 4.69
N ALA A 238 14.44 -2.13 5.66
CA ALA A 238 13.67 -1.61 6.78
C ALA A 238 13.71 -0.07 6.80
N VAL A 239 12.57 0.60 6.76
CA VAL A 239 12.50 2.07 6.71
C VAL A 239 11.42 2.61 7.65
N GLY A 240 11.72 3.68 8.39
CA GLY A 240 10.78 4.43 9.24
C GLY A 240 11.10 4.36 10.74
N TYR A 241 10.10 4.07 11.58
CA TYR A 241 10.26 4.01 13.04
C TYR A 241 9.92 2.62 13.58
N LYS A 242 10.85 1.93 14.24
CA LYS A 242 10.67 0.57 14.77
C LYS A 242 10.29 -0.48 13.70
N SER A 243 10.63 -0.24 12.44
CA SER A 243 10.38 -1.17 11.33
C SER A 243 11.41 -2.29 11.32
N LYS A 244 10.96 -3.55 11.20
CA LYS A 244 11.82 -4.73 11.24
C LYS A 244 11.61 -5.64 10.03
N SER A 245 12.65 -5.78 9.21
CA SER A 245 12.71 -6.70 8.09
C SER A 245 13.66 -7.86 8.41
N GLN A 246 13.13 -9.00 8.85
CA GLN A 246 13.93 -10.06 9.49
C GLN A 246 14.18 -11.29 8.61
N ALA A 247 13.64 -11.32 7.40
CA ALA A 247 13.73 -12.46 6.50
C ALA A 247 14.33 -12.09 5.13
N ILE A 248 14.71 -13.09 4.35
CA ILE A 248 15.41 -12.88 3.07
C ILE A 248 14.51 -12.14 2.09
N ALA A 249 15.04 -11.13 1.40
CA ALA A 249 14.36 -10.29 0.42
C ALA A 249 13.05 -9.66 0.94
N SER A 250 12.94 -9.45 2.24
CA SER A 250 11.75 -8.86 2.87
C SER A 250 11.80 -7.34 2.90
N ILE A 251 10.64 -6.68 2.97
CA ILE A 251 10.53 -5.21 3.01
C ILE A 251 9.60 -4.80 4.15
N ALA A 252 10.07 -3.91 5.04
CA ALA A 252 9.30 -3.32 6.14
C ALA A 252 9.39 -1.78 6.08
N LEU A 253 8.32 -1.11 5.67
CA LEU A 253 8.26 0.35 5.50
C LEU A 253 7.15 0.98 6.38
N GLY A 254 7.50 1.91 7.26
CA GLY A 254 6.54 2.70 8.04
C GLY A 254 6.83 2.71 9.54
N THR A 255 5.80 2.51 10.38
CA THR A 255 5.91 2.65 11.84
C THR A 255 5.52 1.34 12.51
N ASN A 256 6.43 0.74 13.27
CA ASN A 256 6.20 -0.51 14.00
C ASN A 256 5.73 -1.66 13.09
N VAL A 257 6.27 -1.74 11.87
CA VAL A 257 5.98 -2.81 10.92
C VAL A 257 6.98 -3.96 11.03
N LYS A 258 6.55 -5.19 10.76
CA LYS A 258 7.40 -6.37 10.89
C LYS A 258 7.22 -7.35 9.72
N THR A 259 8.31 -7.82 9.12
CA THR A 259 8.29 -8.96 8.21
C THR A 259 9.15 -10.09 8.75
N THR A 260 8.59 -11.29 8.79
CA THR A 260 9.26 -12.49 9.37
C THR A 260 9.40 -13.64 8.38
N ALA A 261 8.89 -13.49 7.16
CA ALA A 261 8.93 -14.52 6.13
C ALA A 261 9.61 -14.03 4.86
N ASN A 262 10.20 -14.96 4.11
CA ASN A 262 10.97 -14.64 2.91
C ASN A 262 10.10 -13.94 1.86
N SER A 263 10.66 -12.95 1.17
CA SER A 263 9.97 -12.13 0.15
C SER A 263 8.70 -11.43 0.64
N ALA A 264 8.46 -11.35 1.95
CA ALA A 264 7.29 -10.69 2.51
C ALA A 264 7.45 -9.17 2.53
N ILE A 265 6.35 -8.45 2.30
CA ILE A 265 6.32 -6.99 2.23
C ILE A 265 5.30 -6.49 3.25
N ALA A 266 5.69 -5.57 4.14
CA ALA A 266 4.80 -4.87 5.04
C ALA A 266 5.01 -3.36 4.92
N ILE A 267 3.95 -2.64 4.58
CA ILE A 267 3.94 -1.18 4.44
C ILE A 267 2.80 -0.58 5.26
N GLY A 268 3.11 0.36 6.15
CA GLY A 268 2.12 1.10 6.92
C GLY A 268 2.43 1.18 8.41
N ILE A 269 1.46 0.90 9.28
CA ILE A 269 1.59 1.12 10.73
C ILE A 269 1.12 -0.12 11.50
N SER A 270 1.94 -0.63 12.41
CA SER A 270 1.62 -1.79 13.27
C SER A 270 1.17 -3.04 12.49
N SER A 271 1.63 -3.18 11.24
CA SER A 271 1.31 -4.30 10.35
C SER A 271 2.42 -5.34 10.36
N ALA A 272 2.07 -6.62 10.15
CA ALA A 272 3.07 -7.68 10.10
C ALA A 272 2.78 -8.72 9.01
N ALA A 273 3.72 -8.91 8.09
CA ALA A 273 3.66 -9.92 7.04
C ALA A 273 4.47 -11.16 7.45
N SER A 274 3.78 -12.26 7.73
CA SER A 274 4.37 -13.49 8.28
C SER A 274 4.20 -14.73 7.39
N GLY A 275 3.48 -14.62 6.27
CA GLY A 275 3.45 -15.64 5.22
C GLY A 275 4.56 -15.40 4.20
N GLU A 276 5.17 -16.47 3.67
CA GLU A 276 6.17 -16.37 2.61
C GLU A 276 5.57 -15.69 1.37
N GLY A 277 6.23 -14.66 0.85
CA GLY A 277 5.74 -13.86 -0.27
C GLY A 277 4.45 -13.08 0.02
N SER A 278 4.06 -12.92 1.29
CA SER A 278 2.83 -12.21 1.66
C SER A 278 3.00 -10.69 1.68
N ILE A 279 1.91 -9.95 1.46
CA ILE A 279 1.93 -8.49 1.32
C ILE A 279 0.92 -7.86 2.27
N ALA A 280 1.38 -7.02 3.20
CA ALA A 280 0.56 -6.24 4.13
C ALA A 280 0.63 -4.75 3.77
N LEU A 281 -0.50 -4.12 3.48
CA LEU A 281 -0.59 -2.69 3.16
C LEU A 281 -1.65 -2.02 4.05
N GLY A 282 -1.23 -1.16 4.98
CA GLY A 282 -2.12 -0.35 5.81
C GLY A 282 -1.85 -0.39 7.32
N TYR A 283 -2.90 -0.27 8.13
CA TYR A 283 -2.83 -0.23 9.59
C TYR A 283 -3.27 -1.57 10.17
N GLN A 284 -2.45 -2.19 11.03
CA GLN A 284 -2.78 -3.49 11.65
C GLN A 284 -3.21 -4.56 10.62
N SER A 285 -2.48 -4.67 9.52
CA SER A 285 -2.71 -5.69 8.47
C SER A 285 -1.81 -6.90 8.69
N PHE A 286 -2.40 -8.11 8.72
CA PHE A 286 -1.73 -9.36 9.13
C PHE A 286 -1.93 -10.51 8.14
N PRO A 287 -1.27 -10.51 6.98
CA PRO A 287 -1.26 -11.64 6.06
C PRO A 287 -0.32 -12.76 6.55
N LYS A 288 -0.94 -13.83 7.07
CA LYS A 288 -0.29 -15.02 7.62
C LYS A 288 -0.19 -16.16 6.59
N GLY A 289 -1.11 -16.19 5.62
CA GLY A 289 -1.09 -17.18 4.53
C GLY A 289 0.09 -16.96 3.58
N ILE A 290 0.67 -18.05 3.06
CA ILE A 290 1.71 -17.98 2.02
C ILE A 290 1.13 -17.29 0.77
N LYS A 291 1.86 -16.34 0.20
CA LYS A 291 1.48 -15.52 -0.97
C LYS A 291 0.13 -14.79 -0.80
N SER A 292 -0.28 -14.55 0.44
CA SER A 292 -1.53 -13.84 0.75
C SER A 292 -1.33 -12.33 0.75
N ILE A 293 -2.41 -11.58 0.52
CA ILE A 293 -2.39 -10.11 0.45
C ILE A 293 -3.45 -9.54 1.39
N ALA A 294 -3.04 -8.63 2.29
CA ALA A 294 -3.89 -7.92 3.22
C ALA A 294 -3.80 -6.40 2.96
N ILE A 295 -4.93 -5.75 2.65
CA ILE A 295 -4.98 -4.32 2.33
C ILE A 295 -6.04 -3.59 3.16
N GLY A 296 -5.63 -2.77 4.12
CA GLY A 296 -6.56 -1.88 4.83
C GLY A 296 -6.29 -1.73 6.32
N ASN A 297 -7.35 -1.73 7.12
CA ASN A 297 -7.30 -1.48 8.56
C ASN A 297 -7.79 -2.71 9.34
N SER A 298 -6.93 -3.26 10.19
CA SER A 298 -7.29 -4.39 11.07
C SER A 298 -7.79 -5.60 10.28
N VAL A 299 -7.06 -5.98 9.25
CA VAL A 299 -7.37 -7.12 8.37
C VAL A 299 -6.42 -8.29 8.62
N SER A 300 -6.92 -9.51 8.54
CA SER A 300 -6.21 -10.77 8.84
C SER A 300 -6.48 -11.78 7.73
N VAL A 301 -5.41 -12.41 7.21
CA VAL A 301 -5.50 -13.38 6.11
C VAL A 301 -4.78 -14.65 6.49
N LYS A 302 -5.51 -15.74 6.68
CA LYS A 302 -4.95 -17.05 7.07
C LYS A 302 -4.76 -17.96 5.86
N THR A 303 -5.67 -17.89 4.91
CA THR A 303 -5.69 -18.73 3.72
C THR A 303 -4.53 -18.42 2.74
N PRO A 304 -3.77 -19.43 2.27
CA PRO A 304 -2.74 -19.24 1.25
C PRO A 304 -3.31 -18.74 -0.09
N ASN A 305 -2.57 -17.87 -0.78
CA ASN A 305 -2.95 -17.20 -2.03
C ASN A 305 -4.23 -16.36 -1.95
N ALA A 306 -4.76 -16.09 -0.75
CA ALA A 306 -5.97 -15.29 -0.58
C ALA A 306 -5.66 -13.80 -0.55
N ILE A 307 -6.65 -12.99 -0.93
CA ILE A 307 -6.63 -11.54 -0.88
C ILE A 307 -7.76 -11.07 0.02
N VAL A 308 -7.45 -10.22 0.99
CA VAL A 308 -8.44 -9.56 1.84
C VAL A 308 -8.19 -8.07 1.84
N MET A 309 -9.26 -7.29 1.70
CA MET A 309 -9.20 -5.84 1.77
C MET A 309 -10.30 -5.25 2.65
N GLY A 310 -10.17 -3.97 3.02
CA GLY A 310 -11.19 -3.23 3.75
C GLY A 310 -10.86 -3.05 5.23
N ILE A 311 -11.84 -3.26 6.09
CA ILE A 311 -11.72 -3.01 7.53
C ILE A 311 -12.36 -4.11 8.37
N PHE A 312 -11.67 -4.56 9.43
CA PHE A 312 -12.16 -5.57 10.40
C PHE A 312 -12.87 -6.76 9.73
N ASN A 313 -12.19 -7.46 8.83
CA ASN A 313 -12.76 -8.64 8.17
C ASN A 313 -13.05 -9.74 9.20
N ASP A 314 -14.08 -10.55 8.95
CA ASP A 314 -14.25 -11.82 9.64
C ASP A 314 -13.12 -12.75 9.20
N ASP A 315 -12.28 -13.14 10.16
CA ASP A 315 -11.15 -14.03 9.94
C ASP A 315 -11.38 -15.41 10.58
N ASN A 316 -12.64 -15.83 10.75
CA ASN A 316 -12.99 -17.18 11.20
C ASN A 316 -12.81 -18.23 10.08
N ASP A 317 -11.93 -17.98 9.11
CA ASP A 317 -11.60 -18.93 8.06
C ASP A 317 -10.74 -20.08 8.59
N ASN A 318 -11.05 -21.29 8.13
CA ASN A 318 -10.18 -22.45 8.32
C ASN A 318 -9.26 -22.58 7.09
N PRO A 319 -7.98 -22.17 7.17
CA PRO A 319 -7.07 -22.27 6.03
C PRO A 319 -6.79 -23.73 5.61
N ASN A 320 -7.07 -24.70 6.48
CA ASN A 320 -6.84 -26.13 6.24
C ASN A 320 -8.14 -26.89 5.92
N ASP A 321 -9.19 -26.18 5.48
CA ASP A 321 -10.47 -26.80 5.16
C ASP A 321 -10.35 -27.81 3.99
N PRO A 322 -10.72 -29.10 4.20
CA PRO A 322 -10.60 -30.13 3.19
C PRO A 322 -11.68 -30.07 2.10
N GLU A 323 -12.79 -29.34 2.32
CA GLU A 323 -13.93 -29.26 1.41
C GLU A 323 -13.82 -28.12 0.39
N GLN A 324 -12.64 -27.50 0.28
CA GLN A 324 -12.40 -26.32 -0.57
C GLN A 324 -13.27 -25.10 -0.19
N LEU A 325 -13.68 -25.00 1.08
CA LEU A 325 -14.42 -23.84 1.62
C LEU A 325 -13.49 -22.72 2.10
N GLN A 326 -12.21 -22.78 1.71
CA GLN A 326 -11.21 -21.74 1.90
C GLN A 326 -11.64 -20.43 1.23
N ARG A 327 -11.56 -19.31 1.95
CA ARG A 327 -11.91 -17.99 1.42
C ARG A 327 -10.74 -17.40 0.64
N LEU A 328 -10.87 -17.27 -0.67
CA LEU A 328 -9.83 -16.74 -1.56
C LEU A 328 -9.89 -15.21 -1.70
N PHE A 329 -11.08 -14.63 -1.65
CA PHE A 329 -11.25 -13.18 -1.71
C PHE A 329 -12.28 -12.70 -0.69
N GLN A 330 -11.94 -11.67 0.06
CA GLN A 330 -12.83 -11.09 1.07
C GLN A 330 -12.74 -9.56 1.06
N ILE A 331 -13.87 -8.90 1.28
CA ILE A 331 -13.92 -7.46 1.56
C ILE A 331 -14.50 -7.28 2.97
N GLY A 332 -13.66 -6.91 3.93
CA GLY A 332 -14.04 -6.62 5.30
C GLY A 332 -14.78 -5.28 5.41
N ASN A 333 -15.87 -5.28 6.17
CA ASN A 333 -16.65 -4.09 6.51
C ASN A 333 -17.07 -4.06 7.99
N GLY A 334 -16.29 -4.71 8.85
CA GLY A 334 -16.53 -4.71 10.29
C GLY A 334 -16.31 -3.33 10.92
N LYS A 335 -16.79 -3.17 12.15
CA LYS A 335 -16.70 -1.88 12.87
C LYS A 335 -15.50 -1.82 13.82
N ASN A 336 -15.18 -2.95 14.45
CA ASN A 336 -14.12 -3.11 15.44
C ASN A 336 -13.77 -4.60 15.57
N SER A 337 -12.79 -4.93 16.41
CA SER A 337 -12.33 -6.30 16.66
C SER A 337 -13.39 -7.24 17.24
N SER A 338 -14.48 -6.72 17.80
CA SER A 338 -15.61 -7.50 18.33
C SER A 338 -16.79 -7.59 17.36
N GLU A 339 -16.80 -6.76 16.31
CA GLU A 339 -17.84 -6.68 15.29
C GLU A 339 -17.21 -6.83 13.89
N GLN A 340 -16.45 -7.91 13.72
CA GLN A 340 -15.89 -8.29 12.42
C GLN A 340 -17.00 -8.71 11.44
N SER A 341 -16.81 -8.39 10.17
CA SER A 341 -17.80 -8.67 9.11
C SER A 341 -17.16 -8.60 7.74
N ASN A 342 -17.69 -9.37 6.79
CA ASN A 342 -17.37 -9.24 5.38
C ASN A 342 -18.59 -8.76 4.59
N ALA A 343 -18.37 -7.83 3.65
CA ALA A 343 -19.34 -7.41 2.65
C ALA A 343 -19.39 -8.38 1.47
N LEU A 344 -18.28 -9.03 1.15
CA LEU A 344 -18.12 -9.97 0.05
C LEU A 344 -17.18 -11.10 0.47
N THR A 345 -17.52 -12.33 0.10
CA THR A 345 -16.69 -13.52 0.26
C THR A 345 -16.72 -14.35 -1.02
N VAL A 346 -15.56 -14.82 -1.46
CA VAL A 346 -15.43 -15.77 -2.57
C VAL A 346 -14.66 -17.00 -2.09
N LEU A 347 -15.27 -18.17 -2.22
CA LEU A 347 -14.70 -19.44 -1.85
C LEU A 347 -13.90 -20.07 -3.00
N LYS A 348 -12.99 -20.99 -2.66
CA LYS A 348 -12.17 -21.71 -3.64
C LYS A 348 -12.98 -22.60 -4.59
N ASN A 349 -14.13 -23.10 -4.15
CA ASN A 349 -15.08 -23.83 -4.99
C ASN A 349 -15.84 -22.94 -6.00
N GLY A 350 -15.66 -21.62 -5.97
CA GLY A 350 -16.29 -20.66 -6.87
C GLY A 350 -17.57 -20.00 -6.33
N ASN A 351 -18.05 -20.41 -5.15
CA ASN A 351 -19.23 -19.80 -4.55
C ASN A 351 -18.94 -18.38 -4.06
N ILE A 352 -19.89 -17.47 -4.30
CA ILE A 352 -19.81 -16.05 -3.97
C ILE A 352 -20.91 -15.71 -2.98
N GLY A 353 -20.51 -15.09 -1.87
CA GLY A 353 -21.42 -14.59 -0.85
C GLY A 353 -21.37 -13.07 -0.75
N ILE A 354 -22.53 -12.41 -0.81
CA ILE A 354 -22.66 -10.96 -0.63
C ILE A 354 -23.46 -10.68 0.64
N GLY A 355 -22.89 -9.90 1.55
CA GLY A 355 -23.49 -9.55 2.83
C GLY A 355 -22.97 -10.37 4.02
N LYS A 356 -23.35 -9.95 5.23
CA LYS A 356 -22.69 -10.33 6.48
C LYS A 356 -22.86 -11.82 6.82
N ASN A 357 -23.99 -12.42 6.52
CA ASN A 357 -24.28 -13.82 6.80
C ASN A 357 -23.94 -14.77 5.64
N ALA A 358 -23.43 -14.25 4.52
CA ALA A 358 -23.01 -15.04 3.36
C ALA A 358 -21.50 -15.35 3.39
N LEU A 359 -20.97 -15.71 4.57
CA LEU A 359 -19.54 -16.01 4.75
C LEU A 359 -19.13 -17.39 4.22
N PHE A 360 -20.10 -18.30 4.12
CA PHE A 360 -19.94 -19.66 3.61
C PHE A 360 -21.06 -19.94 2.62
N PRO A 361 -21.04 -19.28 1.44
CA PRO A 361 -22.07 -19.43 0.44
C PRO A 361 -22.22 -20.90 0.01
N GLN A 362 -23.44 -21.43 0.06
CA GLN A 362 -23.76 -22.80 -0.32
C GLN A 362 -23.97 -22.94 -1.83
N TYR A 363 -24.41 -21.87 -2.48
CA TYR A 363 -24.60 -21.81 -3.93
C TYR A 363 -23.62 -20.83 -4.57
N ILE A 364 -23.59 -20.82 -5.91
CA ILE A 364 -22.71 -19.93 -6.69
C ILE A 364 -22.89 -18.47 -6.27
N LEU A 365 -24.12 -18.06 -5.92
CA LEU A 365 -24.42 -16.72 -5.43
C LEU A 365 -25.41 -16.78 -4.27
N ASP A 366 -24.91 -16.56 -3.06
CA ASP A 366 -25.72 -16.32 -1.87
C ASP A 366 -25.72 -14.83 -1.54
N ILE A 367 -26.90 -14.25 -1.34
CA ILE A 367 -27.06 -12.84 -0.96
C ILE A 367 -27.77 -12.79 0.39
N ASP A 368 -27.07 -12.33 1.41
CA ASP A 368 -27.62 -12.05 2.73
C ASP A 368 -28.41 -10.73 2.70
N GLY A 369 -29.69 -10.84 2.32
CA GLY A 369 -30.62 -9.73 2.23
C GLY A 369 -31.47 -9.78 0.96
N ARG A 370 -32.18 -8.68 0.68
CA ARG A 370 -32.99 -8.55 -0.54
C ARG A 370 -32.17 -7.87 -1.64
N PRO A 371 -31.77 -8.58 -2.70
CA PRO A 371 -31.14 -7.93 -3.84
C PRO A 371 -32.15 -7.00 -4.52
N ARG A 372 -31.66 -5.84 -4.99
CA ARG A 372 -32.45 -4.92 -5.82
C ARG A 372 -31.85 -4.89 -7.22
N LEU A 373 -32.62 -5.38 -8.20
CA LEU A 373 -32.30 -5.26 -9.63
C LEU A 373 -32.97 -4.00 -10.17
N ARG A 374 -32.20 -3.13 -10.83
CA ARG A 374 -32.66 -1.85 -11.41
C ARG A 374 -32.03 -1.65 -12.78
N HIS A 375 -32.68 -0.91 -13.67
CA HIS A 375 -32.14 -0.54 -14.98
C HIS A 375 -32.43 0.96 -15.26
N ASN A 376 -31.75 1.53 -16.25
CA ASN A 376 -31.90 2.93 -16.68
C ASN A 376 -32.33 3.00 -18.15
N GLY A 377 -33.50 2.42 -18.49
CA GLY A 377 -33.94 2.27 -19.89
C GLY A 377 -35.09 1.27 -20.10
N ALA A 378 -34.76 -0.03 -20.24
CA ALA A 378 -35.71 -1.11 -20.57
C ALA A 378 -36.49 -1.74 -19.39
N THR A 379 -36.14 -2.97 -18.99
CA THR A 379 -36.83 -3.74 -17.95
C THR A 379 -35.81 -4.26 -16.93
N ALA A 380 -36.14 -4.23 -15.63
CA ALA A 380 -35.29 -4.83 -14.60
C ALA A 380 -35.69 -6.28 -14.39
N GLY A 381 -34.72 -7.19 -14.42
CA GLY A 381 -35.02 -8.60 -14.22
C GLY A 381 -33.83 -9.51 -14.45
N LEU A 382 -34.13 -10.79 -14.61
CA LEU A 382 -33.18 -11.87 -14.85
C LEU A 382 -33.53 -12.56 -16.16
N PHE A 383 -32.52 -12.71 -17.02
CA PHE A 383 -32.61 -13.58 -18.19
C PHE A 383 -32.25 -15.01 -17.80
N PHE A 384 -33.02 -15.95 -18.32
CA PHE A 384 -32.80 -17.38 -18.20
C PHE A 384 -32.64 -17.96 -19.60
N ASN A 385 -31.56 -18.71 -19.77
CA ASN A 385 -31.20 -19.30 -21.05
C ASN A 385 -31.15 -20.81 -20.90
N THR A 386 -31.41 -21.51 -22.01
CA THR A 386 -30.99 -22.90 -22.12
C THR A 386 -29.49 -22.98 -22.42
N SER A 387 -28.94 -24.18 -22.68
CA SER A 387 -27.52 -24.35 -23.00
C SER A 387 -27.10 -23.73 -24.35
N GLN A 388 -28.04 -23.23 -25.14
CA GLN A 388 -27.78 -22.46 -26.36
C GLN A 388 -27.77 -20.98 -25.99
N GLN A 389 -26.78 -20.21 -26.44
CA GLN A 389 -26.49 -18.85 -25.94
C GLN A 389 -27.57 -17.77 -26.20
N ASN A 390 -28.77 -18.15 -26.62
CA ASN A 390 -29.88 -17.25 -26.82
C ASN A 390 -30.70 -17.12 -25.53
N ALA A 391 -31.09 -15.90 -25.19
CA ALA A 391 -31.94 -15.66 -24.05
C ALA A 391 -33.38 -16.06 -24.36
N ASP A 392 -33.81 -17.19 -23.80
CA ASP A 392 -35.10 -17.80 -24.10
C ASP A 392 -36.22 -17.20 -23.24
N ALA A 393 -35.92 -16.87 -21.97
CA ALA A 393 -36.90 -16.35 -21.02
C ALA A 393 -36.36 -15.15 -20.22
N PHE A 394 -37.23 -14.21 -19.90
CA PHE A 394 -36.93 -13.11 -18.98
C PHE A 394 -38.01 -13.04 -17.89
N PHE A 395 -37.57 -12.95 -16.64
CA PHE A 395 -38.44 -12.63 -15.50
C PHE A 395 -38.11 -11.24 -15.00
N GLY A 396 -39.07 -10.33 -15.00
CA GLY A 396 -38.80 -8.98 -14.54
C GLY A 396 -39.95 -8.00 -14.78
N MET A 397 -39.63 -6.72 -14.64
CA MET A 397 -40.56 -5.63 -14.87
C MET A 397 -40.96 -5.59 -16.35
N LYS A 398 -42.24 -5.46 -16.64
CA LYS A 398 -42.76 -5.18 -17.99
C LYS A 398 -42.91 -3.67 -18.21
N THR A 399 -43.35 -2.98 -17.17
CA THR A 399 -43.40 -1.51 -17.01
C THR A 399 -43.14 -1.22 -15.53
N ASP A 400 -43.15 0.04 -15.10
CA ASP A 400 -42.97 0.38 -13.68
C ASP A 400 -44.07 -0.18 -12.75
N GLN A 401 -45.24 -0.54 -13.31
CA GLN A 401 -46.40 -1.06 -12.58
C GLN A 401 -46.73 -2.52 -12.90
N GLN A 402 -45.91 -3.19 -13.74
CA GLN A 402 -46.19 -4.56 -14.19
C GLN A 402 -44.95 -5.43 -14.05
N VAL A 403 -45.14 -6.65 -13.53
CA VAL A 403 -44.08 -7.67 -13.43
C VAL A 403 -44.53 -8.96 -14.12
N GLY A 404 -43.63 -9.67 -14.80
CA GLY A 404 -44.03 -10.88 -15.51
C GLY A 404 -42.91 -11.73 -16.08
N ILE A 405 -43.34 -12.64 -16.95
CA ILE A 405 -42.52 -13.59 -17.69
C ILE A 405 -42.64 -13.29 -19.19
N TYR A 406 -41.51 -13.02 -19.81
CA TYR A 406 -41.35 -12.86 -21.25
C TYR A 406 -40.71 -14.12 -21.83
N LEU A 407 -41.31 -14.69 -22.86
CA LEU A 407 -40.88 -15.94 -23.50
C LEU A 407 -41.33 -15.96 -24.96
N ALA A 408 -40.45 -16.40 -25.87
CA ALA A 408 -40.72 -16.49 -27.30
C ALA A 408 -41.29 -15.17 -27.86
N ASP A 409 -40.51 -14.10 -27.68
CA ASP A 409 -40.77 -12.74 -28.16
C ASP A 409 -42.08 -12.08 -27.71
N ALA A 410 -42.65 -12.51 -26.57
CA ALA A 410 -43.82 -11.88 -25.99
C ALA A 410 -43.92 -12.07 -24.47
N TRP A 411 -44.62 -11.14 -23.80
CA TRP A 411 -45.05 -11.29 -22.40
C TRP A 411 -46.17 -12.32 -22.33
N ARG A 412 -45.92 -13.49 -21.72
CA ARG A 412 -46.87 -14.60 -21.66
C ARG A 412 -47.75 -14.57 -20.41
N PHE A 413 -47.17 -14.07 -19.32
CA PHE A 413 -47.80 -13.92 -18.02
C PHE A 413 -47.30 -12.64 -17.36
N TRP A 414 -48.18 -11.82 -16.81
CA TRP A 414 -47.78 -10.67 -16.00
C TRP A 414 -48.90 -10.28 -15.03
N ILE A 415 -48.54 -9.56 -13.97
CA ILE A 415 -49.44 -9.02 -12.95
C ILE A 415 -49.26 -7.50 -12.91
N ASP A 416 -50.35 -6.76 -12.78
CA ASP A 416 -50.33 -5.31 -12.54
C ASP A 416 -50.34 -4.95 -11.05
N ASP A 417 -50.21 -3.66 -10.74
CA ASP A 417 -50.21 -3.13 -9.38
C ASP A 417 -51.54 -3.26 -8.64
N ALA A 418 -52.63 -3.57 -9.35
CA ALA A 418 -53.92 -3.92 -8.75
C ALA A 418 -54.09 -5.42 -8.48
N GLY A 419 -53.13 -6.25 -8.89
CA GLY A 419 -53.13 -7.69 -8.66
C GLY A 419 -53.84 -8.52 -9.73
N ASN A 420 -54.19 -7.94 -10.88
CA ASN A 420 -54.77 -8.69 -11.99
C ASN A 420 -53.70 -9.54 -12.68
N ALA A 421 -53.93 -10.84 -12.80
CA ALA A 421 -53.08 -11.72 -13.60
C ALA A 421 -53.54 -11.75 -15.06
N ASN A 422 -52.66 -11.40 -15.99
CA ASN A 422 -52.88 -11.50 -17.42
C ASN A 422 -52.18 -12.74 -17.99
N ILE A 423 -52.92 -13.56 -18.73
CA ILE A 423 -52.40 -14.76 -19.43
C ILE A 423 -52.79 -14.63 -20.90
N SER A 424 -51.80 -14.65 -21.80
CA SER A 424 -52.08 -14.53 -23.24
C SER A 424 -52.65 -15.81 -23.87
N GLY A 425 -52.66 -16.92 -23.12
CA GLY A 425 -53.20 -18.22 -23.52
C GLY A 425 -54.21 -18.76 -22.53
N ASN A 426 -54.46 -20.08 -22.56
CA ASN A 426 -55.45 -20.74 -21.71
C ASN A 426 -54.86 -21.17 -20.35
N ALA A 427 -55.66 -21.02 -19.29
CA ALA A 427 -55.38 -21.64 -17.99
C ALA A 427 -56.03 -23.04 -17.91
N TYR A 428 -55.22 -24.09 -17.97
CA TYR A 428 -55.71 -25.47 -17.89
C TYR A 428 -55.77 -25.98 -16.45
N ASN A 429 -56.95 -26.42 -16.00
CA ASN A 429 -57.17 -27.00 -14.68
C ASN A 429 -57.19 -28.54 -14.78
N LYS A 430 -56.26 -29.22 -14.10
CA LYS A 430 -56.19 -30.70 -14.11
C LYS A 430 -57.42 -31.30 -13.44
N SER A 431 -58.15 -32.17 -14.15
CA SER A 431 -59.41 -32.76 -13.69
C SER A 431 -59.51 -34.27 -13.99
N ASP A 432 -58.36 -34.97 -14.12
CA ASP A 432 -58.30 -36.39 -14.42
C ASP A 432 -58.94 -37.23 -13.30
N ARG A 433 -59.76 -38.24 -13.65
CA ARG A 433 -60.46 -39.12 -12.69
C ARG A 433 -59.50 -39.80 -11.71
N ARG A 434 -58.27 -40.13 -12.13
CA ARG A 434 -57.26 -40.80 -11.29
C ARG A 434 -56.76 -39.93 -10.14
N LEU A 435 -56.93 -38.61 -10.25
CA LEU A 435 -56.53 -37.65 -9.23
C LEU A 435 -57.66 -37.36 -8.22
N LYS A 436 -58.82 -38.02 -8.35
CA LYS A 436 -60.03 -37.77 -7.58
C LYS A 436 -60.61 -39.08 -7.03
N ARG A 437 -61.33 -38.99 -5.92
CA ARG A 437 -62.01 -40.12 -5.27
C ARG A 437 -63.33 -39.63 -4.66
N ASP A 438 -64.12 -40.56 -4.15
CA ASP A 438 -65.34 -40.29 -3.37
C ASP A 438 -66.36 -39.41 -4.12
N PHE A 439 -66.69 -39.81 -5.35
CA PHE A 439 -67.58 -39.04 -6.23
C PHE A 439 -69.03 -39.10 -5.75
N THR A 440 -69.61 -37.94 -5.45
CA THR A 440 -71.04 -37.73 -5.22
C THR A 440 -71.62 -36.85 -6.32
N SER A 441 -72.86 -37.11 -6.72
CA SER A 441 -73.56 -36.25 -7.70
C SER A 441 -74.07 -35.00 -7.00
N LEU A 442 -73.99 -33.85 -7.67
CA LEU A 442 -74.58 -32.61 -7.18
C LEU A 442 -76.08 -32.62 -7.50
N SER A 443 -76.88 -32.06 -6.59
CA SER A 443 -78.34 -31.94 -6.73
C SER A 443 -78.81 -30.66 -6.03
N ASN A 444 -80.02 -30.21 -6.34
CA ASN A 444 -80.58 -28.92 -5.89
C ASN A 444 -79.73 -27.72 -6.32
N SER A 445 -78.94 -27.86 -7.39
CA SER A 445 -78.03 -26.80 -7.82
C SER A 445 -78.79 -25.60 -8.37
N LEU A 446 -79.93 -25.82 -9.05
CA LEU A 446 -80.78 -24.75 -9.56
C LEU A 446 -81.33 -23.89 -8.42
N SER A 447 -81.98 -24.51 -7.42
CA SER A 447 -82.57 -23.78 -6.29
C SER A 447 -81.53 -22.99 -5.49
N THR A 448 -80.36 -23.60 -5.26
CA THR A 448 -79.29 -22.96 -4.50
C THR A 448 -78.68 -21.79 -5.29
N LEU A 449 -78.41 -21.95 -6.59
CA LEU A 449 -77.89 -20.87 -7.42
C LEU A 449 -78.89 -19.72 -7.61
N THR A 450 -80.19 -20.00 -7.73
CA THR A 450 -81.21 -18.94 -7.83
C THR A 450 -81.37 -18.12 -6.54
N SER A 451 -80.81 -18.59 -5.43
CA SER A 451 -80.79 -17.86 -4.16
C SER A 451 -79.61 -16.89 -4.04
N LEU A 452 -78.62 -16.95 -4.96
CA LEU A 452 -77.49 -16.02 -4.99
C LEU A 452 -77.84 -14.72 -5.72
N ASN A 453 -77.29 -13.61 -5.26
CA ASN A 453 -77.42 -12.31 -5.90
C ASN A 453 -76.09 -11.90 -6.57
N GLY A 454 -76.19 -11.37 -7.79
CA GLY A 454 -75.08 -10.69 -8.46
C GLY A 454 -75.05 -9.22 -8.08
N TYR A 455 -73.86 -8.68 -7.82
CA TYR A 455 -73.67 -7.30 -7.40
C TYR A 455 -72.71 -6.56 -8.32
N HIS A 456 -72.97 -5.27 -8.49
CA HIS A 456 -71.95 -4.32 -8.91
C HIS A 456 -71.31 -3.68 -7.69
N TYR A 457 -69.99 -3.51 -7.69
CA TYR A 457 -69.27 -2.94 -6.56
C TYR A 457 -68.04 -2.14 -7.00
N TYR A 458 -67.57 -1.29 -6.08
CA TYR A 458 -66.28 -0.62 -6.14
C TYR A 458 -65.42 -1.11 -4.99
N TRP A 459 -64.11 -1.19 -5.19
CA TRP A 459 -63.20 -1.50 -4.10
C TRP A 459 -63.11 -0.33 -3.13
N LYS A 460 -63.04 -0.61 -1.83
CA LYS A 460 -62.90 0.43 -0.80
C LYS A 460 -61.51 1.08 -0.79
N SER A 461 -60.48 0.32 -1.16
CA SER A 461 -59.10 0.82 -1.21
C SER A 461 -58.80 1.44 -2.56
N ALA A 462 -58.20 2.63 -2.56
CA ALA A 462 -57.72 3.28 -3.77
C ALA A 462 -56.66 2.44 -4.52
N SER A 463 -55.90 1.59 -3.82
CA SER A 463 -54.89 0.71 -4.43
C SER A 463 -55.50 -0.45 -5.23
N SER A 464 -56.77 -0.75 -4.99
CA SER A 464 -57.49 -1.86 -5.63
C SER A 464 -58.65 -1.36 -6.47
N ASP A 465 -58.96 -0.06 -6.44
CA ASP A 465 -60.05 0.52 -7.21
C ASP A 465 -59.72 0.49 -8.70
N GLN A 466 -60.54 -0.27 -9.41
CA GLN A 466 -60.45 -0.53 -10.84
C GLN A 466 -61.72 -0.02 -11.54
N GLY A 467 -62.47 0.87 -10.88
CA GLY A 467 -63.81 1.26 -11.31
C GLY A 467 -64.85 0.18 -11.02
N LEU A 468 -65.97 0.26 -11.73
CA LEU A 468 -67.13 -0.60 -11.51
C LEU A 468 -66.82 -2.07 -11.84
N GLN A 469 -66.90 -2.93 -10.83
CA GLN A 469 -66.74 -4.39 -10.97
C GLN A 469 -68.07 -5.11 -10.80
N THR A 470 -68.13 -6.37 -11.23
CA THR A 470 -69.30 -7.25 -11.08
C THR A 470 -68.89 -8.57 -10.47
N GLY A 471 -69.65 -9.08 -9.50
CA GLY A 471 -69.34 -10.36 -8.86
C GLY A 471 -70.34 -10.74 -7.78
N LEU A 472 -69.91 -11.66 -6.91
CA LEU A 472 -70.66 -12.18 -5.77
C LEU A 472 -70.04 -11.71 -4.45
N ILE A 473 -70.84 -11.71 -3.38
CA ILE A 473 -70.36 -11.50 -2.02
C ILE A 473 -69.97 -12.84 -1.42
N ALA A 474 -68.71 -12.99 -1.00
CA ALA A 474 -68.17 -14.27 -0.53
C ALA A 474 -68.91 -14.84 0.69
N GLN A 475 -69.42 -13.98 1.58
CA GLN A 475 -70.20 -14.38 2.75
C GLN A 475 -71.52 -15.05 2.34
N GLU A 476 -72.22 -14.52 1.33
CA GLU A 476 -73.45 -15.13 0.83
C GLU A 476 -73.16 -16.46 0.12
N VAL A 477 -72.06 -16.53 -0.61
CA VAL A 477 -71.63 -17.78 -1.25
C VAL A 477 -71.26 -18.83 -0.19
N GLU A 478 -70.66 -18.45 0.93
CA GLU A 478 -70.26 -19.40 1.98
C GLU A 478 -71.46 -20.06 2.67
N GLU A 479 -72.58 -19.34 2.85
CA GLU A 479 -73.80 -19.90 3.44
C GLU A 479 -74.40 -21.02 2.57
N LEU A 480 -74.23 -20.93 1.25
CA LEU A 480 -74.84 -21.85 0.27
C LEU A 480 -73.87 -22.88 -0.30
N PHE A 481 -72.61 -22.49 -0.48
CA PHE A 481 -71.49 -23.25 -1.05
C PHE A 481 -70.23 -23.06 -0.20
N PRO A 482 -70.21 -23.54 1.06
CA PRO A 482 -69.07 -23.35 1.96
C PRO A 482 -67.77 -23.92 1.41
N GLU A 483 -67.83 -24.97 0.58
CA GLU A 483 -66.69 -25.59 -0.09
C GLU A 483 -66.05 -24.73 -1.18
N LEU A 484 -66.75 -23.69 -1.65
CA LEU A 484 -66.27 -22.75 -2.67
C LEU A 484 -65.72 -21.46 -2.08
N VAL A 485 -65.70 -21.31 -0.75
CA VAL A 485 -65.19 -20.12 -0.09
C VAL A 485 -64.01 -20.47 0.80
N THR A 486 -62.93 -19.73 0.65
CA THR A 486 -61.76 -19.82 1.55
C THR A 486 -61.64 -18.54 2.37
N THR A 487 -61.23 -18.67 3.63
CA THR A 487 -60.95 -17.53 4.51
C THR A 487 -59.46 -17.47 4.80
N ASP A 488 -58.85 -16.30 4.65
CA ASP A 488 -57.43 -16.10 4.97
C ASP A 488 -57.20 -15.89 6.48
N LYS A 489 -55.94 -15.63 6.87
CA LYS A 489 -55.55 -15.44 8.28
C LYS A 489 -56.11 -14.15 8.90
N GLU A 490 -56.47 -13.17 8.07
CA GLU A 490 -56.99 -11.87 8.48
C GLU A 490 -58.53 -11.85 8.49
N GLY A 491 -59.16 -12.92 8.01
CA GLY A 491 -60.61 -13.09 7.97
C GLY A 491 -61.25 -12.69 6.64
N PHE A 492 -60.46 -12.31 5.62
CA PHE A 492 -61.00 -12.03 4.29
C PHE A 492 -61.37 -13.32 3.57
N LYS A 493 -62.51 -13.28 2.87
CA LYS A 493 -63.09 -14.42 2.16
C LYS A 493 -62.92 -14.27 0.65
N ALA A 494 -62.61 -15.37 -0.02
CA ALA A 494 -62.45 -15.44 -1.47
C ALA A 494 -63.30 -16.57 -2.06
N VAL A 495 -63.91 -16.31 -3.23
CA VAL A 495 -64.80 -17.24 -3.93
C VAL A 495 -64.06 -17.98 -5.05
N ASN A 496 -64.19 -19.31 -5.08
CA ASN A 496 -63.78 -20.13 -6.21
C ASN A 496 -64.86 -20.12 -7.30
N TYR A 497 -64.84 -19.09 -8.15
CA TYR A 497 -65.81 -18.95 -9.24
C TYR A 497 -65.78 -20.13 -10.24
N ILE A 498 -64.63 -20.78 -10.46
CA ILE A 498 -64.52 -21.95 -11.34
C ILE A 498 -65.31 -23.13 -10.76
N GLY A 499 -65.36 -23.25 -9.43
CA GLY A 499 -66.12 -24.28 -8.73
C GLY A 499 -67.64 -24.13 -8.85
N LEU A 500 -68.15 -22.96 -9.25
CA LEU A 500 -69.57 -22.78 -9.56
C LEU A 500 -69.97 -23.43 -10.90
N ILE A 501 -69.01 -23.69 -11.80
CA ILE A 501 -69.30 -24.25 -13.13
C ILE A 501 -70.00 -25.62 -13.04
N PRO A 502 -69.55 -26.60 -12.22
CA PRO A 502 -70.31 -27.83 -11.98
C PRO A 502 -71.75 -27.62 -11.52
N HIS A 503 -72.00 -26.68 -10.60
CA HIS A 503 -73.36 -26.36 -10.15
C HIS A 503 -74.19 -25.73 -11.27
N LEU A 504 -73.60 -24.85 -12.09
CA LEU A 504 -74.26 -24.29 -13.27
C LEU A 504 -74.64 -25.39 -14.27
N ILE A 505 -73.78 -26.39 -14.46
CA ILE A 505 -74.06 -27.54 -15.33
C ILE A 505 -75.25 -28.34 -14.80
N GLU A 506 -75.27 -28.69 -13.50
CA GLU A 506 -76.39 -29.44 -12.92
C GLU A 506 -77.67 -28.61 -12.85
N ALA A 507 -77.60 -27.31 -12.56
CA ALA A 507 -78.76 -26.42 -12.59
C ALA A 507 -79.42 -26.35 -13.96
N VAL A 508 -78.61 -26.32 -15.05
CA VAL A 508 -79.14 -26.38 -16.42
C VAL A 508 -79.84 -27.72 -16.69
N LYS A 509 -79.31 -28.84 -16.18
CA LYS A 509 -79.94 -30.17 -16.32
C LYS A 509 -81.25 -30.27 -15.51
N GLU A 510 -81.28 -29.73 -14.30
CA GLU A 510 -82.47 -29.63 -13.45
C GLU A 510 -83.53 -28.76 -14.15
N LEU A 511 -83.17 -27.56 -14.62
CA LEU A 511 -84.06 -26.65 -15.35
C LEU A 511 -84.62 -27.30 -16.63
N LYS A 512 -83.78 -28.03 -17.38
CA LYS A 512 -84.23 -28.78 -18.54
C LYS A 512 -85.26 -29.84 -18.15
N SER A 513 -85.03 -30.55 -17.04
CA SER A 513 -85.94 -31.59 -16.56
C SER A 513 -87.29 -31.02 -16.15
N GLU A 514 -87.31 -29.89 -15.44
CA GLU A 514 -88.54 -29.15 -15.12
C GLU A 514 -89.27 -28.68 -16.39
N ASN A 515 -88.54 -28.15 -17.38
CA ASN A 515 -89.13 -27.70 -18.64
C ASN A 515 -89.75 -28.88 -19.43
N ASP A 516 -89.05 -30.01 -19.49
CA ASP A 516 -89.56 -31.23 -20.14
C ASP A 516 -90.80 -31.77 -19.40
N TYR A 517 -90.86 -31.66 -18.07
CA TYR A 517 -92.05 -31.98 -17.27
C TYR A 517 -93.22 -31.02 -17.54
N LEU A 518 -92.97 -29.71 -17.57
CA LEU A 518 -93.97 -28.70 -17.87
C LEU A 518 -94.56 -28.88 -19.28
N LYS A 519 -93.73 -29.18 -20.28
CA LYS A 519 -94.19 -29.48 -21.64
C LYS A 519 -95.11 -30.70 -21.68
N LYS A 520 -94.76 -31.79 -20.98
CA LYS A 520 -95.63 -32.98 -20.88
C LYS A 520 -96.95 -32.66 -20.19
N SER A 521 -96.90 -31.90 -19.10
CA SER A 521 -98.10 -31.47 -18.36
C SER A 521 -99.01 -30.62 -19.24
N ALA A 522 -98.44 -29.69 -20.02
CA ALA A 522 -99.19 -28.88 -20.98
C ALA A 522 -99.84 -29.72 -22.08
N SER A 523 -99.12 -30.72 -22.65
CA SER A 523 -99.70 -31.65 -23.63
C SER A 523 -100.85 -32.45 -23.02
N ARG A 524 -100.68 -32.97 -21.78
CA ARG A 524 -101.73 -33.74 -21.11
C ARG A 524 -102.95 -32.89 -20.78
N LEU A 525 -102.74 -31.64 -20.40
CA LEU A 525 -103.83 -30.68 -20.17
C LEU A 525 -104.60 -30.44 -21.47
N SER A 526 -103.90 -30.23 -22.59
CA SER A 526 -104.53 -30.07 -23.90
C SER A 526 -105.35 -31.29 -24.33
N GLU A 527 -104.85 -32.51 -24.09
CA GLU A 527 -105.62 -33.76 -24.32
C GLU A 527 -106.89 -33.83 -23.44
N LEU A 528 -106.77 -33.43 -22.18
CA LEU A 528 -107.90 -33.44 -21.24
C LEU A 528 -108.95 -32.39 -21.62
N GLU A 529 -108.53 -31.19 -22.01
CA GLU A 529 -109.40 -30.13 -22.52
C GLU A 529 -110.17 -30.60 -23.76
N ALA A 530 -109.51 -31.32 -24.69
CA ALA A 530 -110.16 -31.92 -25.84
C ALA A 530 -111.23 -32.96 -25.42
N SER A 531 -110.89 -33.84 -24.47
CA SER A 531 -111.82 -34.86 -23.95
C SER A 531 -113.03 -34.24 -23.23
N VAL A 532 -112.83 -33.19 -22.43
CA VAL A 532 -113.92 -32.46 -21.76
C VAL A 532 -114.80 -31.75 -22.79
N ALA A 533 -114.22 -31.15 -23.83
CA ALA A 533 -114.99 -30.53 -24.91
C ALA A 533 -115.89 -31.55 -25.63
N ASP A 534 -115.40 -32.77 -25.86
CA ASP A 534 -116.19 -33.84 -26.46
C ASP A 534 -117.28 -34.38 -25.52
N LEU A 535 -117.00 -34.53 -24.22
CA LEU A 535 -118.02 -34.87 -23.22
C LEU A 535 -119.10 -33.79 -23.10
N LEU A 536 -118.75 -32.50 -23.19
CA LEU A 536 -119.70 -31.39 -23.20
C LEU A 536 -120.60 -31.43 -24.44
N LYS A 537 -120.08 -31.82 -25.61
CA LYS A 537 -120.92 -32.05 -26.81
C LYS A 537 -121.92 -33.19 -26.55
N ILE A 538 -121.45 -34.30 -25.98
CA ILE A 538 -122.30 -35.46 -25.65
C ILE A 538 -123.37 -35.09 -24.62
N ALA A 539 -123.01 -34.35 -23.56
CA ALA A 539 -123.95 -33.92 -22.53
C ALA A 539 -125.03 -32.98 -23.10
N LYS A 540 -124.66 -32.02 -23.96
CA LYS A 540 -125.63 -31.17 -24.68
C LYS A 540 -126.55 -31.99 -25.59
N ALA A 541 -126.03 -33.01 -26.25
CA ALA A 541 -126.83 -33.94 -27.06
C ALA A 541 -127.81 -34.77 -26.19
N ALA A 542 -127.39 -35.22 -25.01
CA ALA A 542 -128.26 -35.94 -24.07
C ALA A 542 -129.37 -35.03 -23.48
N GLN A 543 -129.03 -33.78 -23.12
CA GLN A 543 -129.99 -32.80 -22.58
C GLN A 543 -131.08 -32.42 -23.61
N SER A 544 -130.71 -32.36 -24.89
CA SER A 544 -131.67 -32.12 -25.98
C SER A 544 -132.59 -33.32 -26.24
N ILE A 545 -132.15 -34.56 -25.97
CA ILE A 545 -132.99 -35.76 -26.03
C ILE A 545 -133.98 -35.80 -24.84
N GLU A 546 -133.54 -35.42 -23.64
CA GLU A 546 -134.37 -35.40 -22.43
C GLU A 546 -135.46 -34.30 -22.47
N GLN A 547 -135.18 -33.17 -23.14
CA GLN A 547 -136.19 -32.14 -23.43
C GLN A 547 -137.21 -32.54 -24.50
N GLN A 548 -136.94 -33.60 -25.29
CA GLN A 548 -137.89 -34.15 -26.27
C GLN A 548 -138.78 -35.27 -25.71
N THR A 549 -138.46 -35.80 -24.52
CA THR A 549 -139.21 -36.89 -23.85
C THR A 549 -140.10 -36.44 -22.69
N LYS A 550 -140.20 -35.13 -22.44
CA LYS A 550 -141.26 -34.48 -21.64
C LYS A 550 -142.19 -33.72 -22.56
#